data_AF-A0A1Q5LWW0-F1
#
_entry.id   AF-A0A1Q5LWW0-F1
#
_cell.length_a   1.000
_cell.length_b   1.000
_cell.length_c   1.000
_cell.angle_alpha   90.00
_cell.angle_beta   90.00
_cell.angle_gamma   90.00
#
_symmetry.space_group_name_H-M   'P 1'
#
loop_
_entity.id
_entity.type
_entity.pdbx_description
1 polymer ?
#
loop_
_entity_poly.entity_id
_entity_poly.type
_entity_poly.pdbx_seq_one_letter_code
_entity_poly.pdbx_strand_id
1 'polypeptide(L)'
;MVDVSSITYLEIDGQDMTDYIQTKPTSWTKRHQLHVRHQVESRPGPAEPDGTQWIEHRATGMVHLLCNCGYTSGWIPVQELPSMGELLDRHGVATT
;
A
#
# COMPACT_ATOMS: atom_id res chain seq x y z
N MET A 1 5.41 10.50 24.81
CA MET A 1 6.31 11.60 24.41
C MET A 1 5.63 12.26 23.22
N VAL A 2 5.07 13.46 23.40
CA VAL A 2 4.33 14.19 22.36
C VAL A 2 5.31 15.17 21.73
N ASP A 3 5.48 15.09 20.42
CA ASP A 3 6.28 16.05 19.66
C ASP A 3 5.41 17.27 19.31
N VAL A 4 5.88 18.45 19.71
CA VAL A 4 5.17 19.73 19.58
C VAL A 4 6.05 20.63 18.71
N SER A 5 5.90 20.53 17.39
CA SER A 5 6.68 21.38 16.48
C SER A 5 5.87 21.81 15.25
N SER A 6 4.87 22.65 15.47
CA SER A 6 4.53 23.75 14.55
C SER A 6 3.31 24.52 15.09
N ILE A 7 3.55 25.55 15.89
CA ILE A 7 2.57 26.62 16.11
C ILE A 7 2.98 27.76 15.19
N THR A 8 2.25 27.94 14.10
CA THR A 8 2.39 29.13 13.25
C THR A 8 1.46 30.20 13.82
N TYR A 9 2.03 31.25 14.41
CA TYR A 9 1.26 32.42 14.84
C TYR A 9 0.89 33.24 13.59
N LEU A 10 -0.40 33.38 13.32
CA LEU A 10 -0.92 34.43 12.44
C LEU A 10 -1.66 35.42 13.34
N GLU A 11 -1.07 36.58 13.57
CA GLU A 11 -1.71 37.68 14.29
C GLU A 11 -2.75 38.34 13.38
N ILE A 12 -4.02 38.39 13.82
CA ILE A 12 -5.03 39.30 13.27
C ILE A 12 -5.77 39.96 14.45
N ASP A 13 -5.59 41.27 14.58
CA ASP A 13 -6.43 42.26 15.31
C ASP A 13 -6.89 41.94 16.74
N GLY A 14 -5.97 41.55 17.63
CA GLY A 14 -6.06 41.91 19.06
C GLY A 14 -7.24 41.34 19.86
N GLN A 15 -7.95 40.34 19.37
CA GLN A 15 -8.94 39.61 20.15
C GLN A 15 -8.32 38.35 20.76
N ASP A 16 -8.45 38.21 22.08
CA ASP A 16 -8.15 36.99 22.83
C ASP A 16 -8.98 35.83 22.25
N MET A 17 -8.32 35.01 21.42
CA MET A 17 -8.92 33.89 20.71
C MET A 17 -8.45 32.58 21.34
N THR A 18 -8.68 32.44 22.64
CA THR A 18 -8.38 31.21 23.39
C THR A 18 -9.34 30.05 23.08
N ASP A 19 -10.37 30.26 22.25
CA ASP A 19 -11.45 29.29 22.02
C ASP A 19 -11.51 28.63 20.63
N TYR A 20 -10.55 28.85 19.72
CA TYR A 20 -10.66 28.37 18.33
C TYR A 20 -9.66 27.30 17.87
N ILE A 21 -9.07 26.54 18.80
CA ILE A 21 -8.39 25.29 18.45
C ILE A 21 -8.95 24.18 19.34
N GLN A 22 -10.23 23.89 19.15
CA GLN A 22 -10.73 22.54 19.41
C GLN A 22 -10.22 21.64 18.27
N THR A 23 -8.91 21.40 18.23
CA THR A 23 -8.36 20.27 17.49
C THR A 23 -8.94 19.05 18.16
N LYS A 24 -10.09 18.57 17.68
CA LYS A 24 -10.44 17.17 17.87
C LYS A 24 -9.20 16.41 17.46
N PRO A 25 -8.55 15.66 18.36
CA PRO A 25 -7.43 14.84 17.96
C PRO A 25 -7.99 13.92 16.88
N THR A 26 -7.60 14.14 15.63
CA THR A 26 -7.82 13.15 14.59
C THR A 26 -6.97 11.99 15.03
N SER A 27 -7.62 11.03 15.71
CA SER A 27 -6.94 9.82 16.14
C SER A 27 -6.33 9.22 14.89
N TRP A 28 -5.00 9.11 14.89
CA TRP A 28 -4.26 8.46 13.82
C TRP A 28 -4.85 7.06 13.67
N THR A 29 -5.71 6.90 12.68
CA THR A 29 -6.40 5.64 12.46
C THR A 29 -5.49 4.82 11.58
N LYS A 30 -5.08 3.65 12.07
CA LYS A 30 -4.20 2.74 11.34
C LYS A 30 -4.94 2.21 10.10
N ARG A 31 -4.85 2.94 8.99
CA ARG A 31 -5.46 2.53 7.73
C ARG A 31 -4.50 1.62 6.99
N HIS A 32 -4.78 0.34 7.04
CA HIS A 32 -4.04 -0.64 6.28
C HIS A 32 -4.44 -0.59 4.79
N GLN A 33 -3.46 -0.78 3.91
CA GLN A 33 -3.61 -0.90 2.47
C GLN A 33 -2.83 -2.12 2.02
N LEU A 34 -3.55 -3.23 1.78
CA LEU A 34 -2.98 -4.48 1.33
C LEU A 34 -2.98 -4.53 -0.21
N HIS A 35 -1.83 -4.85 -0.78
CA HIS A 35 -1.61 -5.06 -2.20
C HIS A 35 -1.19 -6.50 -2.47
N VAL A 36 -1.74 -7.07 -3.54
CA VAL A 36 -1.35 -8.39 -4.07
C VAL A 36 -0.64 -8.18 -5.41
N ARG A 37 0.59 -8.67 -5.54
CA ARG A 37 1.36 -8.64 -6.78
C ARG A 37 1.53 -10.06 -7.29
N HIS A 38 1.34 -10.27 -8.59
CA HIS A 38 1.60 -11.54 -9.25
C HIS A 38 2.93 -11.47 -9.98
N GLN A 39 3.77 -12.49 -9.85
CA GLN A 39 5.01 -12.55 -10.61
C GLN A 39 4.74 -13.13 -12.01
N VAL A 40 5.29 -12.43 -12.99
CA VAL A 40 5.25 -12.80 -14.40
C VAL A 40 6.68 -12.98 -14.88
N GLU A 41 6.93 -14.03 -15.65
CA GLU A 41 8.17 -14.25 -16.38
C GLU A 41 8.01 -13.72 -17.81
N SER A 42 9.02 -13.00 -18.30
CA SER A 42 9.11 -12.53 -19.68
C SER A 42 10.17 -13.31 -20.44
N ARG A 43 9.81 -13.87 -21.59
CA ARG A 43 10.75 -14.60 -22.46
C ARG A 43 10.55 -14.22 -23.93
N PRO A 44 11.60 -14.29 -24.77
CA PRO A 44 11.43 -14.17 -26.21
C PRO A 44 10.48 -15.26 -26.72
N GLY A 45 9.47 -14.85 -27.48
CA GLY A 45 8.64 -15.77 -28.26
C GLY A 45 9.36 -16.24 -29.53
N PRO A 46 8.67 -17.03 -30.36
CA PRO A 46 9.18 -17.44 -31.67
C PRO A 46 9.52 -16.21 -32.54
N ALA A 47 10.61 -16.30 -33.29
CA ALA A 47 10.96 -15.29 -34.29
C ALA A 47 9.98 -15.34 -35.47
N GLU A 48 9.53 -14.16 -35.90
CA GLU A 48 8.81 -14.00 -37.17
C GLU A 48 9.79 -14.09 -38.35
N PRO A 49 9.30 -14.29 -39.59
CA PRO A 49 10.16 -14.41 -40.78
C PRO A 49 11.05 -13.19 -41.06
N ASP A 50 10.70 -12.01 -40.55
CA ASP A 50 11.47 -10.77 -40.66
C ASP A 50 12.50 -10.59 -39.53
N GLY A 51 12.61 -11.57 -38.61
CA GLY A 51 13.51 -11.55 -37.48
C GLY A 51 12.99 -10.79 -36.26
N THR A 52 11.78 -10.22 -36.31
CA THR A 52 11.15 -9.63 -35.12
C THR A 52 10.69 -10.71 -34.13
N GLN A 53 10.63 -10.35 -32.85
CA GLN A 53 10.21 -11.26 -31.78
C GLN A 53 9.27 -10.55 -30.82
N TRP A 54 8.14 -11.19 -30.54
CA TRP A 54 7.27 -10.80 -29.43
C TRP A 54 7.87 -11.26 -28.11
N ILE A 55 7.61 -10.51 -27.04
CA ILE A 55 7.88 -10.97 -25.67
C ILE A 55 6.64 -11.70 -25.17
N GLU A 56 6.81 -12.96 -24.82
CA GLU A 56 5.80 -13.75 -24.14
C GLU A 56 5.84 -13.49 -22.64
N HIS A 57 4.67 -13.28 -22.05
CA HIS A 57 4.50 -13.15 -20.61
C HIS A 57 3.77 -14.37 -20.05
N ARG A 58 4.36 -15.02 -19.05
CA ARG A 58 3.77 -16.20 -18.40
C ARG A 58 3.63 -15.97 -16.90
N ALA A 59 2.45 -16.29 -16.36
CA ALA A 59 2.26 -16.34 -14.91
C ALA A 59 3.13 -17.45 -14.30
N THR A 60 3.91 -17.11 -13.29
CA THR A 60 4.78 -18.06 -12.58
C THR A 60 4.03 -18.88 -11.53
N GLY A 61 2.84 -18.43 -11.13
CA GLY A 61 2.11 -18.96 -9.98
C GLY A 61 2.58 -18.41 -8.64
N MET A 62 3.54 -17.46 -8.63
CA MET A 62 4.01 -16.80 -7.42
C MET A 62 3.29 -15.47 -7.18
N VAL A 63 3.05 -15.16 -5.91
CA VAL A 63 2.40 -13.92 -5.46
C VAL A 63 3.16 -13.29 -4.31
N HIS A 64 3.04 -11.98 -4.17
CA HIS A 64 3.65 -11.21 -3.08
C HIS A 64 2.60 -10.26 -2.49
N LEU A 65 2.38 -10.41 -1.18
CA LEU A 65 1.51 -9.55 -0.39
C LEU A 65 2.33 -8.45 0.27
N LEU A 66 1.89 -7.20 0.13
CA LEU A 66 2.51 -6.04 0.77
C LEU A 66 1.45 -5.20 1.46
N CYS A 67 1.70 -4.77 2.69
CA CYS A 67 0.85 -3.80 3.37
C CYS A 67 1.65 -2.55 3.75
N ASN A 68 1.04 -1.37 3.64
CA ASN A 68 1.63 -0.11 4.10
C ASN A 68 1.99 -0.08 5.61
N CYS A 69 1.56 -1.08 6.39
CA CYS A 69 1.97 -1.26 7.79
C CYS A 69 3.32 -1.96 7.96
N GLY A 70 4.05 -2.25 6.88
CA GLY A 70 5.36 -2.93 6.90
C GLY A 70 5.28 -4.46 6.77
N TYR A 71 4.09 -5.03 6.61
CA TYR A 71 3.95 -6.46 6.37
C TYR A 71 4.33 -6.83 4.93
N THR A 72 5.03 -7.96 4.79
CA THR A 72 5.40 -8.56 3.51
C THR A 72 5.38 -10.08 3.65
N SER A 73 4.80 -10.80 2.69
CA SER A 73 4.89 -12.28 2.64
C SER A 73 6.17 -12.80 1.98
N GLY A 74 6.92 -11.94 1.29
CA GLY A 74 7.81 -12.38 0.22
C GLY A 74 7.05 -13.01 -0.95
N TRP A 75 7.77 -13.61 -1.90
CA TRP A 75 7.16 -14.40 -2.98
C TRP A 75 6.80 -15.79 -2.47
N ILE A 76 5.50 -16.10 -2.49
CA ILE A 76 4.95 -17.40 -2.10
C ILE A 76 4.14 -17.99 -3.27
N PRO A 77 3.97 -19.32 -3.34
CA PRO A 77 3.04 -19.93 -4.27
C PRO A 77 1.61 -19.43 -4.04
N VAL A 78 0.83 -19.26 -5.11
CA VAL A 78 -0.58 -18.81 -5.04
C VAL A 78 -1.44 -19.76 -4.19
N GLN A 79 -1.07 -21.04 -4.08
CA GLN A 79 -1.77 -22.03 -3.26
C GLN A 79 -1.53 -21.83 -1.75
N GLU A 80 -0.48 -21.10 -1.39
CA GLU A 80 -0.13 -20.76 -0.01
C GLU A 80 -0.66 -19.38 0.41
N LEU A 81 -1.50 -18.74 -0.43
CA LEU A 81 -2.16 -17.49 -0.08
C LEU A 81 -3.00 -17.67 1.18
N PRO A 82 -2.77 -16.84 2.22
CA PRO A 82 -3.70 -16.74 3.34
C PRO A 82 -5.09 -16.38 2.82
N SER A 83 -6.12 -16.86 3.51
CA SER A 83 -7.50 -16.57 3.13
C SER A 83 -7.78 -15.07 3.18
N MET A 84 -8.76 -14.61 2.38
CA MET A 84 -9.15 -13.21 2.42
C MET A 84 -9.61 -12.77 3.82
N GLY A 85 -10.27 -13.67 4.58
CA GLY A 85 -10.65 -13.39 5.96
C GLY A 85 -9.46 -13.09 6.87
N GLU A 86 -8.41 -13.91 6.82
CA GLU A 86 -7.19 -13.71 7.61
C GLU A 86 -6.45 -12.43 7.21
N LEU A 87 -6.45 -12.11 5.92
CA LEU A 87 -5.84 -10.88 5.41
C LEU A 87 -6.61 -9.63 5.84
N LEU A 88 -7.94 -9.67 5.83
CA LEU A 88 -8.78 -8.57 6.29
C LEU A 88 -8.63 -8.32 7.80
N ASP A 89 -8.60 -9.40 8.59
CA ASP A 89 -8.43 -9.33 10.05
C ASP A 89 -7.08 -8.69 10.43
N ARG A 90 -6.00 -9.10 9.76
CA ARG A 90 -4.64 -8.66 10.10
C ARG A 90 -4.22 -7.35 9.44
N HIS A 91 -4.76 -7.06 8.25
CA HIS A 91 -4.24 -6.03 7.34
C HIS A 91 -5.34 -5.21 6.65
N GLY A 92 -6.58 -5.22 7.14
CA GLY A 92 -7.66 -4.39 6.61
C GLY A 92 -8.03 -4.71 5.15
N VAL A 93 -8.83 -3.84 4.53
CA VAL A 93 -9.41 -4.10 3.21
C VAL A 93 -8.34 -4.05 2.11
N ALA A 94 -8.24 -5.13 1.34
CA ALA A 94 -7.46 -5.15 0.10
C ALA A 94 -8.10 -4.21 -0.92
N THR A 95 -7.35 -3.24 -1.42
CA THR A 95 -7.78 -2.40 -2.54
C THR A 95 -7.26 -3.03 -3.82
N THR A 96 -8.17 -3.54 -4.64
CA THR A 96 -7.95 -4.08 -5.98
C THR A 96 -7.43 -3.03 -6.94
#